data_AF-A0A2T5YFQ4-F1
#
_entry.id   AF-A0A2T5YFQ4-F1
#
_cell.length_a   1.000
_cell.length_b   1.000
_cell.length_c   1.000
_cell.angle_alpha   90.00
_cell.angle_beta   90.00
_cell.angle_gamma   90.00
#
_symmetry.space_group_name_H-M   'P 1'
#
loop_
_entity.id
_entity.type
_entity.pdbx_description
1 polymer ?
#
loop_
_entity_poly.entity_id
_entity_poly.type
_entity_poly.pdbx_seq_one_letter_code
_entity_poly.pdbx_strand_id
1 'polypeptide(L)'
;MKRTLRWMLTILLTVTAAGVVQAQSQLERDLADLRTWMKQRSSQADSTIAAEWPTVKKEFKELTYSLDGNTRKLSEKSRSEYNGYKEQYAAWQQRHESELVDLDGRELERWEREMTGTTTIKSIKPVHLRDAFTRALEYTRGYRQDWSLRDWAYAEFVMGELNSRKADVLDLLSAGDKIRIAALQVEFTTLQKSRQAKDAYEDRRKERR
;
A
#
# COMPACT_ATOMS: atom_id res chain seq x y z
N MET A 1 -25.01 14.36 -77.31
CA MET A 1 -25.55 15.02 -76.10
C MET A 1 -24.48 14.88 -75.00
N LYS A 2 -23.81 15.98 -74.61
CA LYS A 2 -23.94 16.66 -73.29
C LYS A 2 -23.66 15.69 -72.11
N ARG A 3 -22.75 15.90 -71.15
CA ARG A 3 -21.92 17.02 -70.67
C ARG A 3 -20.94 16.45 -69.62
N THR A 4 -19.77 17.10 -69.51
CA THR A 4 -18.82 17.22 -68.39
C THR A 4 -19.34 16.92 -66.96
N LEU A 5 -18.49 16.44 -66.03
CA LEU A 5 -17.85 17.31 -65.01
C LEU A 5 -16.91 16.55 -64.02
N ARG A 6 -15.68 17.03 -64.03
CA ARG A 6 -14.56 16.94 -63.08
C ARG A 6 -14.98 17.22 -61.63
N TRP A 7 -14.58 16.40 -60.65
CA TRP A 7 -14.36 16.83 -59.25
C TRP A 7 -13.19 16.06 -58.62
N MET A 8 -12.12 16.80 -58.34
CA MET A 8 -11.12 16.45 -57.32
C MET A 8 -11.79 16.53 -55.95
N LEU A 9 -11.48 15.60 -55.05
CA LEU A 9 -11.50 15.92 -53.62
C LEU A 9 -10.37 15.19 -52.91
N THR A 10 -9.32 15.97 -52.66
CA THR A 10 -8.27 15.72 -51.70
C THR A 10 -8.90 15.58 -50.32
N ILE A 11 -8.84 14.40 -49.71
CA ILE A 11 -9.01 14.25 -48.26
C ILE A 11 -7.62 13.97 -47.71
N LEU A 12 -6.95 15.06 -47.32
CA LEU A 12 -5.71 15.01 -46.58
C LEU A 12 -6.03 14.56 -45.14
N LEU A 13 -5.31 13.53 -44.73
CA LEU A 13 -5.43 12.80 -43.48
C LEU A 13 -5.07 13.71 -42.28
N THR A 14 -6.05 14.33 -41.63
CA THR A 14 -5.89 14.93 -40.29
C THR A 14 -6.51 14.03 -39.23
N VAL A 15 -5.84 12.93 -38.89
CA VAL A 15 -6.29 12.00 -37.81
C VAL A 15 -5.32 11.98 -36.61
N THR A 16 -4.19 12.69 -36.67
CA THR A 16 -3.15 12.60 -35.63
C THR A 16 -3.52 13.26 -34.29
N ALA A 17 -4.46 14.21 -34.24
CA ALA A 17 -4.82 14.89 -32.99
C ALA A 17 -5.63 14.01 -32.03
N ALA A 18 -6.51 13.15 -32.56
CA ALA A 18 -7.37 12.30 -31.72
C ALA A 18 -6.56 11.27 -30.90
N GLY A 19 -5.52 10.70 -31.50
CA GLY A 19 -4.67 9.70 -30.84
C GLY A 19 -3.82 10.27 -29.69
N VAL A 20 -3.37 11.52 -29.80
CA VAL A 20 -2.58 12.19 -28.74
C VAL A 20 -3.45 12.53 -27.54
N VAL A 21 -4.65 13.06 -27.79
CA VAL A 21 -5.62 13.39 -26.72
C VAL A 21 -6.06 12.12 -25.98
N GLN A 22 -6.31 11.03 -26.71
CA GLN A 22 -6.69 9.76 -26.11
C GLN A 22 -5.54 9.16 -25.28
N ALA A 23 -4.30 9.19 -25.78
CA ALA A 23 -3.13 8.73 -25.03
C ALA A 23 -2.88 9.55 -23.76
N GLN A 24 -3.03 10.86 -23.82
CA GLN A 24 -2.90 11.72 -22.65
C GLN A 24 -4.01 11.45 -21.62
N SER A 25 -5.25 11.25 -22.05
CA SER A 25 -6.34 10.88 -21.13
C SER A 25 -6.12 9.52 -20.46
N GLN A 26 -5.48 8.57 -21.15
CA GLN A 26 -5.13 7.28 -20.55
C GLN A 26 -4.05 7.44 -19.48
N LEU A 27 -3.01 8.22 -19.74
CA LEU A 27 -1.94 8.44 -18.77
C LEU A 27 -2.44 9.16 -17.50
N GLU A 28 -3.40 10.07 -17.63
CA GLU A 28 -4.04 10.71 -16.47
C GLU A 28 -4.89 9.73 -15.66
N ARG A 29 -5.55 8.75 -16.31
CA ARG A 29 -6.24 7.65 -15.62
C ARG A 29 -5.26 6.76 -14.88
N ASP A 30 -4.19 6.31 -15.55
CA ASP A 30 -3.17 5.46 -14.95
C ASP A 30 -2.51 6.15 -13.74
N LEU A 31 -2.29 7.47 -13.81
CA LEU A 31 -1.79 8.25 -12.67
C LEU A 31 -2.81 8.34 -11.53
N ALA A 32 -4.11 8.45 -11.83
CA ALA A 32 -5.16 8.45 -10.82
C ALA A 32 -5.30 7.07 -10.13
N ASP A 33 -5.11 5.99 -10.88
CA ASP A 33 -5.07 4.63 -10.35
C ASP A 33 -3.85 4.43 -9.46
N LEU A 34 -2.67 4.89 -9.89
CA LEU A 34 -1.45 4.91 -9.07
C LEU A 34 -1.65 5.74 -7.80
N ARG A 35 -2.29 6.91 -7.87
CA ARG A 35 -2.60 7.74 -6.69
C ARG A 35 -3.48 6.98 -5.70
N THR A 36 -4.51 6.32 -6.20
CA THR A 36 -5.45 5.54 -5.38
C THR A 36 -4.73 4.37 -4.73
N TRP A 37 -3.93 3.63 -5.50
CA TRP A 37 -3.10 2.54 -5.02
C TRP A 37 -2.08 3.02 -4.00
N MET A 38 -1.35 4.11 -4.25
CA MET A 38 -0.39 4.70 -3.31
C MET A 38 -1.07 5.15 -2.02
N LYS A 39 -2.29 5.71 -2.08
CA LYS A 39 -3.05 6.07 -0.88
C LYS A 39 -3.48 4.84 -0.07
N GLN A 40 -3.91 3.78 -0.75
CA GLN A 40 -4.29 2.52 -0.12
C GLN A 40 -3.08 1.83 0.49
N ARG A 41 -2.01 1.67 -0.29
CA ARG A 41 -0.77 1.03 0.11
C ARG A 41 -0.01 1.84 1.15
N SER A 42 0.05 3.17 1.08
CA SER A 42 0.64 4.00 2.16
C SER A 42 -0.11 3.86 3.48
N SER A 43 -1.43 3.70 3.44
CA SER A 43 -2.20 3.40 4.66
C SER A 43 -1.97 1.98 5.21
N GLN A 44 -1.45 1.09 4.36
CA GLN A 44 -1.02 -0.28 4.69
C GLN A 44 0.52 -0.39 4.83
N ALA A 45 1.24 0.72 4.61
CA ALA A 45 2.68 0.71 4.38
C ALA A 45 3.52 0.65 5.64
N ASP A 46 2.93 1.15 6.71
CA ASP A 46 3.41 0.96 8.06
C ASP A 46 3.21 -0.49 8.55
N SER A 47 2.70 -1.40 7.71
CA SER A 47 2.48 -2.82 8.02
C SER A 47 2.75 -3.78 6.86
N THR A 48 3.68 -3.45 5.95
CA THR A 48 3.88 -4.33 4.77
C THR A 48 4.59 -5.60 5.22
N ILE A 49 3.83 -6.68 5.19
CA ILE A 49 4.30 -8.03 5.43
C ILE A 49 5.35 -8.40 4.39
N ALA A 50 6.49 -8.97 4.82
CA ALA A 50 7.52 -9.51 3.95
C ALA A 50 6.97 -10.47 2.86
N ALA A 51 5.93 -11.24 3.17
CA ALA A 51 5.23 -12.15 2.25
C ALA A 51 4.41 -11.43 1.15
N GLU A 52 3.93 -10.21 1.38
CA GLU A 52 3.19 -9.43 0.36
C GLU A 52 4.12 -8.62 -0.55
N TRP A 53 5.40 -8.49 -0.17
CA TRP A 53 6.38 -7.69 -0.89
C TRP A 53 6.54 -8.04 -2.38
N PRO A 54 6.56 -9.33 -2.79
CA PRO A 54 6.58 -9.69 -4.21
C PRO A 54 5.33 -9.21 -4.97
N THR A 55 4.16 -9.25 -4.31
CA THR A 55 2.89 -8.78 -4.88
C THR A 55 2.89 -7.26 -5.02
N VAL A 56 3.35 -6.53 -4.00
CA VAL A 56 3.52 -5.07 -4.03
C VAL A 56 4.47 -4.64 -5.15
N LYS A 57 5.61 -5.34 -5.32
CA LYS A 57 6.55 -5.13 -6.44
C LYS A 57 5.89 -5.33 -7.80
N LYS A 58 5.08 -6.38 -7.93
CA LYS A 58 4.37 -6.70 -9.17
C LYS A 58 3.30 -5.66 -9.51
N GLU A 59 2.46 -5.31 -8.55
CA GLU A 59 1.38 -4.32 -8.73
C GLU A 59 1.94 -2.94 -9.07
N PHE A 60 2.99 -2.48 -8.36
CA PHE A 60 3.63 -1.22 -8.69
C PHE A 60 4.18 -1.22 -10.12
N LYS A 61 4.82 -2.31 -10.55
CA LYS A 61 5.33 -2.46 -11.92
C LYS A 61 4.20 -2.44 -12.96
N GLU A 62 3.07 -3.06 -12.67
CA GLU A 62 1.90 -3.05 -13.57
C GLU A 62 1.29 -1.65 -13.69
N LEU A 63 1.11 -0.94 -12.58
CA LEU A 63 0.55 0.42 -12.56
C LEU A 63 1.48 1.47 -13.18
N THR A 64 2.78 1.26 -13.13
CA THR A 64 3.78 2.22 -13.64
C THR A 64 4.23 1.95 -15.07
N TYR A 65 3.90 0.80 -15.65
CA TYR A 65 4.39 0.35 -16.96
C TYR A 65 4.15 1.37 -18.09
N SER A 66 2.93 1.91 -18.20
CA SER A 66 2.58 2.90 -19.23
C SER A 66 3.17 4.28 -18.94
N LEU A 67 3.26 4.66 -17.66
CA LEU A 67 3.78 5.94 -17.17
C LEU A 67 5.30 6.03 -17.41
N ASP A 68 6.03 4.93 -17.21
CA ASP A 68 7.47 4.82 -17.44
C ASP A 68 7.86 5.11 -18.89
N GLY A 69 7.18 4.46 -19.84
CA GLY A 69 7.46 4.61 -21.26
C GLY A 69 7.03 5.96 -21.85
N ASN A 70 6.14 6.68 -21.16
CA ASN A 70 5.48 7.87 -21.70
C ASN A 70 5.60 9.11 -20.80
N THR A 71 6.54 9.13 -19.84
CA THR A 71 6.70 10.23 -18.87
C THR A 71 6.89 11.61 -19.54
N ARG A 72 7.46 11.65 -20.75
CA ARG A 72 7.63 12.90 -21.53
C ARG A 72 6.32 13.47 -22.09
N LYS A 73 5.29 12.64 -22.23
CA LYS A 73 3.95 13.01 -22.71
C LYS A 73 3.02 13.47 -21.58
N LEU A 74 3.39 13.24 -20.33
CA LEU A 74 2.69 13.77 -19.16
C LEU A 74 2.85 15.29 -19.08
N SER A 75 1.83 15.94 -18.52
CA SER A 75 1.94 17.34 -18.09
C SER A 75 3.07 17.48 -17.06
N GLU A 76 3.60 18.70 -16.91
CA GLU A 76 4.66 18.97 -15.93
C GLU A 76 4.21 18.66 -14.49
N LYS A 77 2.95 18.97 -14.17
CA LYS A 77 2.33 18.63 -12.88
C LYS A 77 2.24 17.12 -12.68
N SER A 78 1.70 16.40 -13.65
CA SER A 78 1.52 14.94 -13.60
C SER A 78 2.87 14.21 -13.51
N ARG A 79 3.91 14.75 -14.17
CA ARG A 79 5.28 14.24 -14.10
C ARG A 79 5.90 14.41 -12.71
N SER A 80 5.72 15.59 -12.10
CA SER A 80 6.20 15.87 -10.74
C SER A 80 5.54 14.92 -9.72
N GLU A 81 4.22 14.75 -9.83
CA GLU A 81 3.45 13.82 -8.99
C GLU A 81 3.93 12.37 -9.14
N TYR A 82 4.10 11.90 -10.38
CA TYR A 82 4.60 10.56 -10.67
C TYR A 82 6.00 10.33 -10.08
N ASN A 83 6.92 11.29 -10.23
CA ASN A 83 8.26 11.21 -9.66
C ASN A 83 8.21 11.12 -8.13
N GLY A 84 7.33 11.90 -7.49
CA GLY A 84 7.13 11.83 -6.04
C GLY A 84 6.62 10.46 -5.57
N TYR A 85 5.79 9.76 -6.36
CA TYR A 85 5.38 8.39 -6.04
C TYR A 85 6.49 7.37 -6.21
N LYS A 86 7.33 7.54 -7.25
CA LYS A 86 8.52 6.70 -7.45
C LYS A 86 9.51 6.80 -6.31
N GLU A 87 9.79 8.01 -5.84
CA GLU A 87 10.69 8.24 -4.71
C GLU A 87 10.15 7.61 -3.42
N GLN A 88 8.84 7.77 -3.15
CA GLN A 88 8.19 7.15 -2.00
C GLN A 88 8.26 5.61 -2.05
N TYR A 89 7.98 5.01 -3.20
CA TYR A 89 8.08 3.57 -3.40
C TYR A 89 9.54 3.08 -3.26
N ALA A 90 10.52 3.80 -3.82
CA ALA A 90 11.93 3.46 -3.72
C ALA A 90 12.43 3.47 -2.26
N ALA A 91 12.02 4.47 -1.47
CA ALA A 91 12.33 4.53 -0.04
C ALA A 91 11.69 3.36 0.72
N TRP A 92 10.51 2.93 0.30
CA TRP A 92 9.80 1.79 0.89
C TRP A 92 10.48 0.46 0.53
N GLN A 93 10.90 0.31 -0.72
CA GLN A 93 11.71 -0.83 -1.18
C GLN A 93 13.04 -0.92 -0.44
N GLN A 94 13.73 0.20 -0.22
CA GLN A 94 15.00 0.20 0.49
C GLN A 94 14.85 -0.27 1.94
N ARG A 95 13.76 0.11 2.62
CA ARG A 95 13.46 -0.36 3.98
C ARG A 95 13.12 -1.86 3.99
N HIS A 96 12.25 -2.30 3.08
CA HIS A 96 11.83 -3.70 3.01
C HIS A 96 12.95 -4.65 2.63
N GLU A 97 13.77 -4.33 1.62
CA GLU A 97 14.88 -5.18 1.21
C GLU A 97 15.94 -5.36 2.33
N SER A 98 16.01 -4.41 3.28
CA SER A 98 16.87 -4.54 4.48
C SER A 98 16.22 -5.31 5.64
N GLU A 99 14.90 -5.54 5.62
CA GLU A 99 14.11 -6.05 6.75
C GLU A 99 13.38 -7.39 6.46
N LEU A 100 13.60 -8.04 5.31
CA LEU A 100 12.96 -9.32 4.95
C LEU A 100 13.30 -10.45 5.95
N VAL A 101 12.48 -10.58 6.99
CA VAL A 101 12.39 -11.77 7.84
C VAL A 101 11.43 -12.75 7.17
N ASP A 102 11.92 -13.93 6.80
CA ASP A 102 11.08 -15.03 6.32
C ASP A 102 10.15 -15.48 7.45
N LEU A 103 8.84 -15.24 7.29
CA LEU A 103 7.82 -15.56 8.30
C LEU A 103 7.29 -16.98 8.06
N ASP A 104 7.34 -17.83 9.09
CA ASP A 104 6.83 -19.19 9.02
C ASP A 104 5.29 -19.19 9.05
N GLY A 105 4.67 -19.93 8.13
CA GLY A 105 3.21 -19.96 8.00
C GLY A 105 2.46 -20.56 9.19
N ARG A 106 3.03 -21.55 9.89
CA ARG A 106 2.40 -22.13 11.10
C ARG A 106 2.52 -21.16 12.28
N GLU A 107 3.65 -20.47 12.35
CA GLU A 107 3.87 -19.42 13.32
C GLU A 107 2.86 -18.27 13.11
N LEU A 108 2.61 -17.87 11.87
CA LEU A 108 1.60 -16.86 11.52
C LEU A 108 0.21 -17.23 12.04
N GLU A 109 -0.27 -18.45 11.79
CA GLU A 109 -1.57 -18.90 12.32
C GLU A 109 -1.63 -18.83 13.85
N ARG A 110 -0.52 -19.12 14.55
CA ARG A 110 -0.46 -18.95 16.01
C ARG A 110 -0.63 -17.49 16.40
N TRP A 111 0.13 -16.60 15.77
CA TRP A 111 0.07 -15.16 16.04
C TRP A 111 -1.32 -14.57 15.76
N GLU A 112 -1.94 -14.91 14.64
CA GLU A 112 -3.31 -14.49 14.32
C GLU A 112 -4.29 -14.93 15.41
N ARG A 113 -4.21 -16.19 15.83
CA ARG A 113 -5.07 -16.76 16.87
C ARG A 113 -4.87 -16.07 18.21
N GLU A 114 -3.62 -15.87 18.63
CA GLU A 114 -3.29 -15.28 19.93
C GLU A 114 -3.68 -13.80 20.00
N MET A 115 -3.40 -13.04 18.94
CA MET A 115 -3.69 -11.61 18.89
C MET A 115 -5.16 -11.30 18.64
N THR A 116 -5.86 -12.07 17.80
CA THR A 116 -7.22 -11.71 17.35
C THR A 116 -8.31 -12.64 17.88
N GLY A 117 -7.92 -13.84 18.35
CA GLY A 117 -8.84 -14.92 18.72
C GLY A 117 -9.27 -15.79 17.53
N THR A 118 -8.76 -15.57 16.32
CA THR A 118 -9.09 -16.34 15.12
C THR A 118 -7.92 -16.43 14.14
N THR A 119 -7.94 -17.43 13.25
CA THR A 119 -7.02 -17.56 12.09
C THR A 119 -7.71 -17.23 10.77
N THR A 120 -8.92 -16.67 10.83
CA THR A 120 -9.71 -16.31 9.64
C THR A 120 -10.08 -14.84 9.70
N ILE A 121 -9.07 -13.96 9.78
CA ILE A 121 -9.25 -12.51 9.97
C ILE A 121 -10.14 -11.90 8.88
N LYS A 122 -9.94 -12.31 7.62
CA LYS A 122 -10.78 -11.93 6.46
C LYS A 122 -12.29 -12.19 6.63
N SER A 123 -12.68 -13.09 7.53
CA SER A 123 -14.08 -13.47 7.76
C SER A 123 -14.68 -12.84 9.02
N ILE A 124 -13.94 -11.99 9.75
CA ILE A 124 -14.46 -11.30 10.93
C ILE A 124 -15.66 -10.42 10.54
N LYS A 125 -16.79 -10.58 11.23
CA LYS A 125 -17.97 -9.74 10.99
C LYS A 125 -17.69 -8.28 11.41
N PRO A 126 -18.26 -7.27 10.73
CA PRO A 126 -17.99 -5.86 11.03
C PRO A 126 -18.18 -5.50 12.51
N VAL A 127 -19.24 -6.01 13.14
CA VAL A 127 -19.56 -5.81 14.56
C VAL A 127 -18.49 -6.33 15.53
N HIS A 128 -17.65 -7.28 15.10
CA HIS A 128 -16.57 -7.86 15.92
C HIS A 128 -15.19 -7.30 15.60
N LEU A 129 -15.07 -6.45 14.57
CA LEU A 129 -13.77 -5.99 14.09
C LEU A 129 -13.06 -5.12 15.13
N ARG A 130 -13.80 -4.22 15.81
CA ARG A 130 -13.25 -3.40 16.89
C ARG A 130 -12.66 -4.26 18.01
N ASP A 131 -13.35 -5.33 18.38
CA ASP A 131 -12.91 -6.20 19.48
C ASP A 131 -11.65 -6.99 19.08
N ALA A 132 -11.53 -7.37 17.80
CA ALA A 132 -10.31 -8.00 17.27
C ALA A 132 -9.10 -7.04 17.33
N PHE A 133 -9.27 -5.78 16.90
CA PHE A 133 -8.23 -4.76 17.07
C PHE A 133 -7.88 -4.52 18.55
N THR A 134 -8.88 -4.55 19.43
CA THR A 134 -8.67 -4.34 20.87
C THR A 134 -7.81 -5.47 21.45
N ARG A 135 -8.14 -6.73 21.15
CA ARG A 135 -7.34 -7.89 21.57
C ARG A 135 -5.91 -7.84 21.04
N ALA A 136 -5.75 -7.52 19.76
CA ALA A 136 -4.42 -7.45 19.14
C ALA A 136 -3.53 -6.44 19.86
N LEU A 137 -4.10 -5.30 20.27
CA LEU A 137 -3.35 -4.28 20.97
C LEU A 137 -3.14 -4.61 22.45
N GLU A 138 -4.09 -5.27 23.12
CA GLU A 138 -3.89 -5.81 24.47
C GLU A 138 -2.74 -6.83 24.50
N TYR A 139 -2.71 -7.75 23.54
CA TYR A 139 -1.60 -8.70 23.36
C TYR A 139 -0.27 -7.96 23.14
N THR A 140 -0.26 -6.98 22.23
CA THR A 140 0.94 -6.15 21.98
C THR A 140 1.40 -5.44 23.26
N ARG A 141 0.50 -4.83 24.03
CA ARG A 141 0.87 -4.17 25.29
C ARG A 141 1.47 -5.16 26.30
N GLY A 142 0.93 -6.36 26.39
CA GLY A 142 1.37 -7.39 27.33
C GLY A 142 2.76 -7.93 27.02
N TYR A 143 3.07 -8.18 25.74
CA TYR A 143 4.24 -8.98 25.36
C TYR A 143 5.36 -8.21 24.65
N ARG A 144 5.12 -6.99 24.14
CA ARG A 144 6.10 -6.26 23.30
C ARG A 144 7.47 -6.02 23.92
N GLN A 145 7.59 -6.02 25.26
CA GLN A 145 8.87 -5.78 25.92
C GLN A 145 9.87 -6.91 25.67
N ASP A 146 9.36 -8.12 25.41
CA ASP A 146 10.16 -9.33 25.19
C ASP A 146 10.28 -9.70 23.71
N TRP A 147 9.65 -8.93 22.81
CA TRP A 147 9.63 -9.21 21.38
C TRP A 147 10.96 -8.93 20.69
N SER A 148 11.42 -9.92 19.92
CA SER A 148 12.45 -9.77 18.90
C SER A 148 11.93 -9.00 17.69
N LEU A 149 12.82 -8.60 16.78
CA LEU A 149 12.43 -7.99 15.50
C LEU A 149 11.48 -8.89 14.70
N ARG A 150 11.69 -10.21 14.76
CA ARG A 150 10.82 -11.18 14.10
C ARG A 150 9.43 -11.24 14.72
N ASP A 151 9.34 -11.14 16.05
CA ASP A 151 8.03 -11.10 16.74
C ASP A 151 7.24 -9.83 16.38
N TRP A 152 7.94 -8.70 16.26
CA TRP A 152 7.34 -7.48 15.73
C TRP A 152 6.83 -7.64 14.30
N ALA A 153 7.56 -8.33 13.43
CA ALA A 153 7.12 -8.61 12.06
C ALA A 153 5.87 -9.51 12.01
N TYR A 154 5.75 -10.50 12.90
CA TYR A 154 4.51 -11.29 13.02
C TYR A 154 3.34 -10.44 13.53
N ALA A 155 3.55 -9.58 14.53
CA ALA A 155 2.50 -8.70 15.03
C ALA A 155 2.02 -7.69 13.97
N GLU A 156 2.97 -7.14 13.22
CA GLU A 156 2.73 -6.24 12.10
C GLU A 156 1.92 -6.93 11.00
N PHE A 157 2.19 -8.21 10.73
CA PHE A 157 1.38 -9.01 9.83
C PHE A 157 -0.08 -9.07 10.25
N VAL A 158 -0.33 -9.46 11.50
CA VAL A 158 -1.69 -9.60 12.01
C VAL A 158 -2.45 -8.26 11.97
N MET A 159 -1.76 -7.17 12.29
CA MET A 159 -2.32 -5.82 12.17
C MET A 159 -2.63 -5.44 10.72
N GLY A 160 -1.77 -5.84 9.77
CA GLY A 160 -2.00 -5.72 8.32
C GLY A 160 -3.28 -6.43 7.87
N GLU A 161 -3.47 -7.67 8.28
CA GLU A 161 -4.68 -8.46 7.97
C GLU A 161 -5.95 -7.82 8.55
N LEU A 162 -5.90 -7.33 9.79
CA LEU A 162 -7.01 -6.60 10.40
C LEU A 162 -7.33 -5.30 9.65
N ASN A 163 -6.31 -4.59 9.18
CA ASN A 163 -6.45 -3.36 8.39
C ASN A 163 -7.06 -3.65 7.01
N SER A 164 -6.64 -4.73 6.37
CA SER A 164 -7.21 -5.22 5.12
C SER A 164 -8.70 -5.51 5.30
N ARG A 165 -9.04 -6.29 6.33
CA ARG A 165 -10.44 -6.58 6.67
C ARG A 165 -11.26 -5.32 6.96
N LYS A 166 -10.68 -4.34 7.65
CA LYS A 166 -11.33 -3.04 7.92
C LYS A 166 -11.68 -2.29 6.65
N ALA A 167 -10.80 -2.31 5.65
CA ALA A 167 -11.04 -1.66 4.37
C ALA A 167 -12.25 -2.28 3.66
N ASP A 168 -12.33 -3.62 3.63
CA ASP A 168 -13.42 -4.35 2.98
C ASP A 168 -14.81 -4.04 3.57
N VAL A 169 -14.88 -3.73 4.87
CA VAL A 169 -16.16 -3.53 5.58
C VAL A 169 -16.35 -2.13 6.11
N LEU A 170 -15.55 -1.17 5.66
CA LEU A 170 -15.50 0.18 6.23
C LEU A 170 -16.88 0.84 6.28
N ASP A 171 -17.70 0.68 5.23
CA ASP A 171 -19.02 1.29 5.14
C ASP A 171 -20.04 0.68 6.10
N LEU A 172 -19.76 -0.52 6.61
CA LEU A 172 -20.61 -1.25 7.56
C LEU A 172 -20.24 -0.96 9.03
N LEU A 173 -19.13 -0.25 9.27
CA LEU A 173 -18.70 0.11 10.62
C LEU A 173 -19.44 1.36 11.12
N SER A 174 -19.78 1.36 12.41
CA SER A 174 -20.27 2.57 13.06
C SER A 174 -19.18 3.65 13.13
N ALA A 175 -19.57 4.93 13.22
CA ALA A 175 -18.60 6.02 13.38
C ALA A 175 -17.72 5.84 14.64
N GLY A 176 -18.32 5.35 15.74
CA GLY A 176 -17.61 5.06 16.98
C GLY A 176 -16.55 3.95 16.80
N ASP A 177 -16.88 2.89 16.06
CA ASP A 177 -15.92 1.81 15.80
C ASP A 177 -14.77 2.29 14.92
N LYS A 178 -15.04 3.11 13.90
CA LYS A 178 -13.99 3.71 13.05
C LYS A 178 -13.00 4.54 13.87
N ILE A 179 -13.51 5.42 14.74
CA ILE A 179 -12.69 6.26 15.61
C ILE A 179 -11.87 5.40 16.56
N ARG A 180 -12.49 4.40 17.20
CA ARG A 180 -11.80 3.53 18.15
C ARG A 180 -10.71 2.73 17.47
N ILE A 181 -10.98 2.12 16.32
CA ILE A 181 -9.99 1.37 15.54
C ILE A 181 -8.84 2.28 15.13
N ALA A 182 -9.10 3.50 14.64
CA ALA A 182 -8.04 4.44 14.28
C ALA A 182 -7.12 4.77 15.47
N ALA A 183 -7.68 4.99 16.66
CA ALA A 183 -6.88 5.21 17.87
C ALA A 183 -5.99 3.99 18.21
N LEU A 184 -6.53 2.78 18.10
CA LEU A 184 -5.78 1.54 18.33
C LEU A 184 -4.64 1.37 17.31
N GLN A 185 -4.88 1.71 16.03
CA GLN A 185 -3.85 1.68 14.99
C GLN A 185 -2.70 2.67 15.31
N VAL A 186 -3.03 3.91 15.66
CA VAL A 186 -2.03 4.94 16.01
C VAL A 186 -1.17 4.50 17.20
N GLU A 187 -1.80 3.88 18.20
CA GLU A 187 -1.07 3.38 19.35
C GLU A 187 -0.12 2.23 18.97
N PHE A 188 -0.56 1.25 18.17
CA PHE A 188 0.33 0.20 17.68
C PHE A 188 1.56 0.77 16.96
N THR A 189 1.35 1.69 16.01
CA THR A 189 2.43 2.38 15.29
C THR A 189 3.37 3.14 16.24
N THR A 190 2.84 3.76 17.29
CA THR A 190 3.65 4.46 18.30
C THR A 190 4.55 3.50 19.07
N LEU A 191 4.02 2.33 19.45
CA LEU A 191 4.78 1.29 20.15
C LEU A 191 5.89 0.72 19.27
N GLN A 192 5.62 0.46 17.99
CA GLN A 192 6.59 -0.02 17.00
C GLN A 192 7.73 1.01 16.80
N LYS A 193 7.39 2.29 16.62
CA LYS A 193 8.40 3.36 16.48
C LYS A 193 9.28 3.52 17.72
N SER A 194 8.70 3.36 18.91
CA SER A 194 9.48 3.37 20.15
C SER A 194 10.50 2.24 20.21
N ARG A 195 10.19 1.06 19.66
CA ARG A 195 11.15 -0.06 19.55
C ARG A 195 12.26 0.27 18.56
N GLN A 196 11.92 0.69 17.35
CA GLN A 196 12.91 1.05 16.32
C GLN A 196 13.90 2.12 16.80
N ALA A 197 13.41 3.13 17.54
CA ALA A 197 14.26 4.16 18.12
C ALA A 197 15.24 3.60 19.17
N LYS A 198 14.79 2.63 19.98
CA LYS A 198 15.64 1.93 20.96
C LYS A 198 16.72 1.11 20.26
N ASP A 199 16.37 0.36 19.23
CA ASP A 199 17.29 -0.49 18.48
C ASP A 199 18.36 0.35 17.78
N ALA A 200 17.95 1.42 17.09
CA ALA A 200 18.87 2.36 16.47
C ALA A 200 19.82 3.06 17.48
N TYR A 201 19.37 3.29 18.71
CA TYR A 201 20.21 3.83 19.77
C TYR A 201 21.24 2.79 20.25
N GLU A 202 20.82 1.55 20.46
CA GLU A 202 21.68 0.46 20.90
C GLU A 202 22.76 0.14 19.87
N ASP A 203 22.43 0.13 18.58
CA ASP A 203 23.38 -0.16 17.51
C ASP A 203 24.44 0.94 17.36
N ARG A 204 24.03 2.22 17.37
CA ARG A 204 24.97 3.34 17.42
C ARG A 204 25.88 3.30 18.64
N ARG A 205 25.42 2.75 19.77
CA ARG A 205 26.25 2.60 20.98
C ARG A 205 27.30 1.49 20.81
N LYS A 206 26.97 0.41 20.09
CA LYS A 206 27.90 -0.68 19.79
C LYS A 206 28.97 -0.25 18.79
N GLU A 207 28.61 0.52 17.77
CA GLU A 207 29.55 1.05 16.75
C GLU A 207 30.61 2.01 17.31
N ARG A 208 30.34 2.63 18.46
CA ARG A 208 31.24 3.57 19.15
C ARG A 208 32.19 2.91 20.16
N ARG A 209 32.12 1.60 20.34
CA ARG A 209 32.98 0.82 21.24
C ARG A 209 33.93 -0.03 20.43
#